data_AF-A0A7V2UG63-F1
#
_entry.id   AF-A0A7V2UG63-F1
#
_cell.length_a   1.000
_cell.length_b   1.000
_cell.length_c   1.000
_cell.angle_alpha   90.00
_cell.angle_beta   90.00
_cell.angle_gamma   90.00
#
_symmetry.space_group_name_H-M   'P 1'
#
loop_
_entity.id
_entity.type
_entity.pdbx_description
1 polymer ?
#
loop_
_entity_poly.entity_id
_entity_poly.type
_entity_poly.pdbx_seq_one_letter_code
_entity_poly.pdbx_strand_id
1 'polypeptide(L)'
;MKLIRSSIFPLATCFVLSACGVNGSWDKEYSCVGEESSAAGFADPKAASPTQKSYSLTIDFHLRGEQALVKTYTTQIDDASAEQLSFHARDADNWLNGTFDKHAGELTLIEERQLDTPLGRQSVRSASHFKCQAV
;
A
#
# COMPACT_ATOMS: atom_id res chain seq x y z
N MET A 1 -77.66 -20.63 5.20
CA MET A 1 -76.55 -21.34 4.52
C MET A 1 -75.90 -20.40 3.52
N LYS A 2 -74.56 -20.28 3.61
CA LYS A 2 -73.57 -19.69 2.67
C LYS A 2 -73.65 -18.18 2.35
N LEU A 3 -72.88 -17.43 3.14
CA LEU A 3 -72.22 -16.18 2.77
C LEU A 3 -70.98 -16.50 1.91
N ILE A 4 -70.78 -15.81 0.79
CA ILE A 4 -69.50 -15.79 0.05
C ILE A 4 -68.97 -14.36 0.13
N ARG A 5 -68.00 -14.14 1.04
CA ARG A 5 -67.18 -12.92 1.10
C ARG A 5 -65.96 -13.13 0.20
N SER A 6 -65.86 -12.32 -0.85
CA SER A 6 -64.67 -12.23 -1.70
C SER A 6 -63.63 -11.34 -1.01
N SER A 7 -62.56 -11.96 -0.50
CA SER A 7 -61.41 -11.25 0.06
C SER A 7 -60.46 -10.86 -1.08
N ILE A 8 -60.37 -9.57 -1.38
CA ILE A 8 -59.36 -9.00 -2.29
C ILE A 8 -58.06 -8.88 -1.49
N PHE A 9 -57.03 -9.65 -1.88
CA PHE A 9 -55.67 -9.50 -1.39
C PHE A 9 -55.03 -8.24 -2.02
N PRO A 10 -54.60 -7.23 -1.26
CA PRO A 10 -53.74 -6.20 -1.80
C PRO A 10 -52.31 -6.76 -1.92
N LEU A 11 -51.83 -6.79 -3.15
CA LEU A 11 -50.46 -7.10 -3.55
C LEU A 11 -49.50 -6.15 -2.82
N ALA A 12 -48.61 -6.70 -1.99
CA ALA A 12 -47.58 -5.94 -1.31
C ALA A 12 -46.56 -5.40 -2.33
N THR A 13 -46.55 -4.09 -2.52
CA THR A 13 -45.55 -3.37 -3.33
C THR A 13 -44.18 -3.49 -2.65
N CYS A 14 -43.31 -4.36 -3.17
CA CYS A 14 -41.89 -4.35 -2.82
C CYS A 14 -41.26 -3.03 -3.28
N PHE A 15 -41.09 -2.10 -2.35
CA PHE A 15 -40.14 -1.00 -2.50
C PHE A 15 -38.72 -1.60 -2.49
N VAL A 16 -38.19 -1.88 -3.67
CA VAL A 16 -36.76 -2.13 -3.85
C VAL A 16 -36.09 -0.77 -3.67
N LEU A 17 -35.68 -0.47 -2.44
CA LEU A 17 -34.74 0.60 -2.17
C LEU A 17 -33.43 0.19 -2.87
N SER A 18 -33.24 0.71 -4.08
CA SER A 18 -31.93 0.74 -4.71
C SER A 18 -31.02 1.56 -3.79
N ALA A 19 -30.30 0.89 -2.90
CA ALA A 19 -29.09 1.43 -2.34
C ALA A 19 -28.17 1.68 -3.55
N CYS A 20 -28.19 2.91 -4.07
CA CYS A 20 -27.15 3.38 -4.98
C CYS A 20 -25.85 3.15 -4.23
N GLY A 21 -25.12 2.12 -4.67
CA GLY A 21 -23.83 1.76 -4.12
C GLY A 21 -22.96 2.99 -4.15
N VAL A 22 -22.76 3.58 -2.97
CA VAL A 22 -21.54 4.28 -2.68
C VAL A 22 -20.45 3.22 -2.78
N ASN A 23 -19.99 2.97 -4.01
CA ASN A 23 -18.66 2.45 -4.24
C ASN A 23 -17.76 3.51 -3.62
N GLY A 24 -17.45 3.37 -2.33
CA GLY A 24 -16.35 4.09 -1.73
C GLY A 24 -15.17 3.93 -2.66
N SER A 25 -14.43 5.01 -2.87
CA SER A 25 -13.22 5.02 -3.71
C SER A 25 -12.35 3.83 -3.28
N TRP A 26 -12.47 2.71 -4.01
CA TRP A 26 -11.77 1.47 -3.67
C TRP A 26 -10.30 1.59 -4.00
N ASP A 27 -9.98 2.59 -4.84
CA ASP A 27 -8.66 3.12 -5.12
C ASP A 27 -8.48 4.44 -4.35
N LYS A 28 -7.38 4.58 -3.61
CA LYS A 28 -6.96 5.83 -3.00
C LYS A 28 -5.54 6.11 -3.44
N GLU A 29 -5.34 7.28 -4.03
CA GLU A 29 -4.04 7.73 -4.50
C GLU A 29 -3.51 8.82 -3.57
N TYR A 30 -2.21 8.75 -3.31
CA TYR A 30 -1.49 9.69 -2.47
C TYR A 30 -0.22 10.13 -3.18
N SER A 31 0.06 11.43 -3.14
CA SER A 31 1.38 11.97 -3.48
C SER A 31 2.17 12.14 -2.20
N CYS A 32 3.34 11.50 -2.14
CA CYS A 32 4.16 11.40 -0.94
C CYS A 32 5.51 12.08 -1.13
N VAL A 33 5.83 13.07 -0.29
CA VAL A 33 7.10 13.81 -0.31
C VAL A 33 7.89 13.51 0.94
N GLY A 34 9.18 13.23 0.81
CA GLY A 34 9.97 12.78 1.95
C GLY A 34 11.46 12.62 1.66
N GLU A 35 12.13 11.97 2.59
CA GLU A 35 13.56 11.67 2.52
C GLU A 35 13.79 10.17 2.49
N GLU A 36 14.73 9.75 1.67
CA GLU A 36 15.27 8.40 1.63
C GLU A 36 16.77 8.44 1.97
N SER A 37 17.18 7.59 2.90
CA SER A 37 18.58 7.36 3.25
C SER A 37 18.98 5.97 2.77
N SER A 38 20.06 5.89 1.99
CA SER A 38 20.58 4.65 1.43
C SER A 38 22.01 4.40 1.86
N ALA A 39 22.31 3.14 2.19
CA ALA A 39 23.64 2.66 2.50
C ALA A 39 23.96 1.41 1.67
N ALA A 40 25.12 1.42 1.03
CA ALA A 40 25.63 0.30 0.24
C ALA A 40 26.69 -0.48 1.03
N GLY A 41 26.45 -1.77 1.24
CA GLY A 41 27.43 -2.73 1.75
C GLY A 41 27.94 -3.64 0.64
N PHE A 42 29.21 -4.01 0.72
CA PHE A 42 29.86 -4.94 -0.21
C PHE A 42 30.18 -6.25 0.51
N ALA A 43 30.07 -7.37 -0.20
CA ALA A 43 30.41 -8.68 0.36
C ALA A 43 31.93 -8.86 0.56
N ASP A 44 32.77 -8.11 -0.17
CA ASP A 44 34.22 -8.14 -0.01
C ASP A 44 34.66 -7.33 1.22
N PRO A 45 35.30 -7.95 2.23
CA PRO A 45 35.80 -7.24 3.41
C PRO A 45 36.91 -6.21 3.11
N LYS A 46 37.48 -6.21 1.90
CA LYS A 46 38.43 -5.19 1.43
C LYS A 46 37.77 -4.02 0.70
N ALA A 47 36.46 -4.07 0.48
CA ALA A 47 35.73 -2.98 -0.17
C ALA A 47 35.67 -1.74 0.72
N ALA A 48 35.45 -0.59 0.08
CA ALA A 48 35.32 0.70 0.76
C ALA A 48 34.20 0.67 1.83
N SER A 49 34.38 1.46 2.89
CA SER A 49 33.38 1.61 3.94
C SER A 49 32.01 2.02 3.37
N PRO A 50 30.90 1.46 3.88
CA PRO A 50 29.57 1.79 3.40
C PRO A 50 29.33 3.29 3.48
N THR A 51 29.05 3.90 2.33
CA THR A 51 28.74 5.33 2.26
C THR A 51 27.23 5.49 2.36
N GLN A 52 26.77 6.27 3.34
CA GLN A 52 25.38 6.66 3.47
C GLN A 52 25.11 7.91 2.63
N LYS A 53 24.01 7.90 1.87
CA LYS A 53 23.52 9.04 1.10
C LYS A 53 22.06 9.28 1.41
N SER A 54 21.68 10.55 1.54
CA SER A 54 20.29 10.95 1.72
C SER A 54 19.81 11.79 0.54
N TYR A 55 18.56 11.60 0.15
CA TYR A 55 17.96 12.25 -1.00
C TYR A 55 16.49 12.55 -0.74
N SER A 56 16.04 13.71 -1.19
CA SER A 56 14.62 14.07 -1.17
C SER A 56 13.92 13.46 -2.38
N LEU A 57 12.74 12.89 -2.15
CA LEU A 57 11.96 12.20 -3.17
C LEU A 57 10.49 12.60 -3.11
N THR A 58 9.85 12.48 -4.27
CA THR A 58 8.40 12.42 -4.39
C THR A 58 8.04 11.08 -5.01
N ILE A 59 7.09 10.38 -4.41
CA ILE A 59 6.58 9.09 -4.89
C ILE A 59 5.06 9.09 -4.89
N ASP A 60 4.49 8.28 -5.79
CA ASP A 60 3.06 7.97 -5.75
C ASP A 60 2.85 6.70 -4.91
N PHE A 61 1.78 6.72 -4.12
CA PHE A 61 1.36 5.61 -3.27
C PHE A 61 -0.12 5.36 -3.50
N HIS A 62 -0.49 4.12 -3.84
CA HIS A 62 -1.88 3.76 -4.11
C HIS A 62 -2.33 2.63 -3.19
N LEU A 63 -3.56 2.75 -2.70
CA LEU A 63 -4.27 1.71 -1.96
C LEU A 63 -5.46 1.25 -2.79
N ARG A 64 -5.46 -0.02 -3.19
CA ARG A 64 -6.51 -0.63 -4.01
C ARG A 64 -7.04 -1.89 -3.32
N GLY A 65 -8.17 -1.76 -2.63
CA GLY A 65 -8.72 -2.86 -1.83
C GLY A 65 -7.73 -3.32 -0.76
N GLU A 66 -7.27 -4.58 -0.86
CA GLU A 66 -6.25 -5.17 0.03
C GLU A 66 -4.82 -5.00 -0.49
N GLN A 67 -4.61 -4.22 -1.55
CA GLN A 67 -3.30 -4.05 -2.17
C GLN A 67 -2.73 -2.64 -1.97
N ALA A 68 -1.41 -2.58 -1.79
CA ALA A 68 -0.63 -1.36 -1.84
C ALA A 68 0.29 -1.38 -3.07
N LEU A 69 0.31 -0.27 -3.81
CA LEU A 69 1.27 0.00 -4.87
C LEU A 69 2.18 1.13 -4.42
N VAL A 70 3.48 0.86 -4.37
CA VAL A 70 4.48 1.83 -3.93
C VAL A 70 5.77 1.63 -4.71
N LYS A 71 6.32 2.71 -5.27
CA LYS A 71 7.44 2.64 -6.22
C LYS A 71 7.11 1.64 -7.34
N THR A 72 7.85 0.53 -7.44
CA THR A 72 7.62 -0.55 -8.41
C THR A 72 6.99 -1.80 -7.80
N TYR A 73 6.60 -1.77 -6.53
CA TYR A 73 6.10 -2.94 -5.79
C TYR A 73 4.57 -2.91 -5.69
N THR A 74 3.94 -4.03 -6.04
CA THR A 74 2.55 -4.33 -5.68
C THR A 74 2.55 -5.40 -4.61
N THR A 75 1.89 -5.14 -3.49
CA THR A 75 1.91 -6.01 -2.32
C THR A 75 0.54 -6.07 -1.64
N GLN A 76 0.28 -7.15 -0.91
CA GLN A 76 -0.90 -7.30 -0.07
C GLN A 76 -0.69 -6.59 1.26
N ILE A 77 -1.76 -5.99 1.76
CA ILE A 77 -1.83 -5.34 3.06
C ILE A 77 -2.25 -6.40 4.08
N ASP A 78 -1.51 -6.48 5.19
CA ASP A 78 -1.74 -7.51 6.22
C ASP A 78 -3.14 -7.38 6.87
N ASP A 79 -3.59 -6.15 7.12
CA ASP A 79 -4.94 -5.80 7.57
C ASP A 79 -5.37 -4.46 6.95
N ALA A 80 -6.19 -4.53 5.90
CA ALA A 80 -6.69 -3.35 5.20
C ALA A 80 -7.63 -2.47 6.05
N SER A 81 -8.21 -3.01 7.13
CA SER A 81 -9.11 -2.30 8.04
C SER A 81 -8.38 -1.49 9.11
N ALA A 82 -7.11 -1.81 9.40
CA ALA A 82 -6.30 -1.12 10.40
C ALA A 82 -6.08 0.36 10.05
N GLU A 83 -5.94 1.21 11.07
CA GLU A 83 -5.54 2.62 10.88
C GLU A 83 -4.09 2.75 10.40
N GLN A 84 -3.24 1.84 10.88
CA GLN A 84 -1.87 1.66 10.43
C GLN A 84 -1.81 0.41 9.55
N LEU A 85 -1.61 0.63 8.25
CA LEU A 85 -1.42 -0.45 7.29
C LEU A 85 0.02 -0.96 7.36
N SER A 86 0.19 -2.27 7.24
CA SER A 86 1.49 -2.91 7.06
C SER A 86 1.45 -3.74 5.78
N PHE A 87 2.54 -3.73 5.01
CA PHE A 87 2.67 -4.47 3.77
C PHE A 87 4.12 -4.77 3.46
N HIS A 88 4.37 -5.84 2.70
CA HIS A 88 5.72 -6.27 2.38
C HIS A 88 5.80 -6.98 1.04
N ALA A 89 6.90 -6.80 0.33
CA ALA A 89 7.19 -7.51 -0.92
C ALA A 89 8.55 -8.18 -0.82
N ARG A 90 8.72 -9.34 -1.44
CA ARG A 90 10.01 -10.03 -1.51
C ARG A 90 10.12 -10.78 -2.82
N ASP A 91 11.26 -10.63 -3.47
CA ASP A 91 11.72 -11.46 -4.57
C ASP A 91 13.13 -12.01 -4.26
N ALA A 92 13.81 -12.59 -5.26
CA ALA A 92 15.12 -13.22 -5.08
C ALA A 92 16.22 -12.22 -4.69
N ASP A 93 16.12 -10.98 -5.14
CA ASP A 93 17.17 -9.97 -5.00
C ASP A 93 16.70 -8.74 -4.22
N ASN A 94 15.41 -8.59 -3.95
CA ASN A 94 14.85 -7.42 -3.30
C ASN A 94 13.85 -7.80 -2.21
N TRP A 95 13.80 -7.00 -1.16
CA TRP A 95 12.66 -7.00 -0.25
C TRP A 95 12.30 -5.58 0.15
N LEU A 96 11.01 -5.39 0.41
CA LEU A 96 10.41 -4.15 0.87
C LEU A 96 9.55 -4.47 2.08
N ASN A 97 9.61 -3.63 3.10
CA ASN A 97 8.63 -3.57 4.17
C ASN A 97 8.15 -2.13 4.30
N GLY A 98 6.85 -1.93 4.42
CA GLY A 98 6.26 -0.60 4.52
C GLY A 98 5.14 -0.53 5.55
N THR A 99 5.00 0.65 6.13
CA THR A 99 3.87 1.01 7.00
C THR A 99 3.27 2.33 6.56
N PHE A 100 1.94 2.43 6.62
CA PHE A 100 1.21 3.65 6.30
C PHE A 100 0.18 3.99 7.38
N ASP A 101 0.35 5.15 8.01
CA ASP A 101 -0.63 5.72 8.95
C ASP A 101 -1.65 6.56 8.18
N LYS A 102 -2.90 6.08 8.12
CA LYS A 102 -3.99 6.73 7.40
C LYS A 102 -4.36 8.10 7.98
N HIS A 103 -4.19 8.28 9.29
CA HIS A 103 -4.56 9.51 9.99
C HIS A 103 -3.47 10.57 9.86
N ALA A 104 -2.22 10.19 10.08
CA ALA A 104 -1.07 11.08 9.98
C ALA A 104 -0.63 11.37 8.54
N GLY A 105 -1.06 10.54 7.59
CA GLY A 105 -0.58 10.57 6.20
C GLY A 105 0.92 10.30 6.15
N GLU A 106 1.41 9.37 6.96
CA GLU A 106 2.83 9.04 7.05
C GLU A 106 3.11 7.67 6.44
N LEU A 107 4.05 7.62 5.50
CA LEU A 107 4.51 6.38 4.87
C LEU A 107 5.97 6.15 5.24
N THR A 108 6.27 5.00 5.83
CA THR A 108 7.66 4.56 6.10
C THR A 108 7.95 3.33 5.25
N LEU A 109 9.12 3.31 4.60
CA LEU A 109 9.58 2.20 3.79
C LEU A 109 10.99 1.77 4.22
N ILE A 110 11.23 0.46 4.27
CA ILE A 110 12.56 -0.12 4.34
C ILE A 110 12.70 -1.05 3.14
N GLU A 111 13.72 -0.81 2.34
CA GLU A 111 14.02 -1.58 1.14
C GLU A 111 15.44 -2.13 1.24
N GLU A 112 15.64 -3.36 0.80
CA GLU A 112 16.98 -3.89 0.55
C GLU A 112 17.02 -4.52 -0.82
N ARG A 113 18.10 -4.26 -1.55
CA ARG A 113 18.32 -4.74 -2.90
C ARG A 113 19.70 -5.34 -3.00
N GLN A 114 19.79 -6.45 -3.71
CA GLN A 114 21.02 -7.11 -4.08
C GLN A 114 21.31 -6.77 -5.54
N LEU A 115 22.51 -6.25 -5.79
CA LEU A 115 22.94 -5.83 -7.11
C LEU A 115 24.22 -6.57 -7.45
N ASP A 116 24.25 -7.23 -8.59
CA ASP A 116 25.49 -7.78 -9.14
C ASP A 116 26.26 -6.67 -9.85
N THR A 117 27.47 -6.40 -9.37
CA THR A 117 28.38 -5.41 -9.96
C THR A 117 29.65 -6.08 -10.46
N PRO A 118 30.46 -5.42 -11.31
CA PRO A 118 31.78 -5.95 -11.68
C PRO A 118 32.72 -6.23 -10.50
N LEU A 119 32.46 -5.62 -9.33
CA LEU A 119 33.24 -5.80 -8.10
C LEU A 119 32.65 -6.89 -7.17
N GLY A 120 31.59 -7.57 -7.60
CA GLY A 120 30.87 -8.57 -6.83
C GLY A 120 29.47 -8.12 -6.41
N ARG A 121 28.81 -8.97 -5.62
CA ARG A 121 27.44 -8.74 -5.13
C ARG A 121 27.44 -7.66 -4.04
N GLN A 122 26.59 -6.66 -4.23
CA GLN A 122 26.42 -5.50 -3.36
C GLN A 122 25.02 -5.54 -2.76
N SER A 123 24.89 -5.26 -1.46
CA SER A 123 23.61 -5.02 -0.81
C SER A 123 23.40 -3.52 -0.65
N VAL A 124 22.27 -3.00 -1.09
CA VAL A 124 21.86 -1.62 -0.90
C VAL A 124 20.63 -1.62 -0.02
N ARG A 125 20.74 -1.03 1.16
CA ARG A 125 19.62 -0.85 2.07
C ARG A 125 19.19 0.60 2.08
N SER A 126 17.91 0.85 1.86
CA SER A 126 17.30 2.18 1.95
C SER A 126 16.23 2.20 3.04
N ALA A 127 16.13 3.32 3.73
CA ALA A 127 15.06 3.63 4.67
C ALA A 127 14.49 5.00 4.30
N SER A 128 13.16 5.08 4.20
CA SER A 128 12.47 6.30 3.81
C SER A 128 11.33 6.65 4.76
N HIS A 129 11.09 7.95 4.88
CA HIS A 129 9.94 8.51 5.57
C HIS A 129 9.31 9.60 4.69
N PHE A 130 8.01 9.48 4.43
CA PHE A 130 7.26 10.39 3.59
C PHE A 130 6.02 10.95 4.29
N LYS A 131 5.67 12.17 3.89
CA LYS A 131 4.38 12.80 4.15
C LYS A 131 3.53 12.73 2.89
N CYS A 132 2.38 12.10 3.02
CA CYS A 132 1.46 11.77 1.94
C CYS A 132 0.20 12.63 2.02
N GLN A 133 -0.22 13.11 0.86
CA GLN A 133 -1.47 13.85 0.70
C GLN A 133 -2.32 13.13 -0.34
N ALA A 134 -3.61 12.93 -0.03
CA ALA A 134 -4.55 12.35 -0.98
C ALA A 134 -4.67 13.26 -2.21
N VAL A 135 -4.69 12.65 -3.39
CA VAL A 135 -4.81 13.32 -4.71
C VAL A 135 -6.26 13.41 -5.14
#